data_AF-A0A931X837-F1
#
_entry.id   AF-A0A931X837-F1
#
_cell.length_a   1.000
_cell.length_b   1.000
_cell.length_c   1.000
_cell.angle_alpha   90.00
_cell.angle_beta   90.00
_cell.angle_gamma   90.00
#
_symmetry.space_group_name_H-M   'P 1'
#
loop_
_entity.id
_entity.type
_entity.pdbx_description
1 polymer ?
#
loop_
_entity_poly.entity_id
_entity_poly.type
_entity_poly.pdbx_seq_one_letter_code
_entity_poly.pdbx_strand_id
1 'polypeptide(L)' 'MAKHLVDIDEKALAAARAELGTKTLKDTVNAALRRAAPTRNRRIARALDTLAKARLRDRGAAWR' A
#
# COMPACT_ATOMS: atom_id res chain seq x y z
N MET A 1 17.37 -7.93 -3.05
CA MET A 1 16.07 -7.83 -3.73
C MET A 1 15.96 -8.93 -4.76
N ALA A 2 14.79 -9.56 -4.89
CA ALA A 2 14.53 -10.50 -5.97
C ALA A 2 14.44 -9.76 -7.32
N LYS A 3 14.83 -10.43 -8.41
CA LYS A 3 14.73 -9.89 -9.76
C LYS A 3 13.58 -10.60 -10.47
N HIS A 4 12.72 -9.83 -11.11
CA HIS A 4 11.64 -10.32 -11.96
C HIS A 4 11.79 -9.67 -13.32
N LEU A 5 11.59 -10.45 -14.38
CA LEU A 5 11.51 -9.94 -15.74
C LEU A 5 10.03 -9.64 -16.01
N VAL A 6 9.74 -8.38 -16.33
CA VAL A 6 8.38 -7.87 -16.52
C VAL A 6 8.43 -6.89 -17.67
N ASP A 7 7.49 -7.01 -18.61
CA ASP A 7 7.33 -6.01 -19.65
C ASP A 7 6.69 -4.75 -19.05
N ILE A 8 7.28 -3.59 -19.34
CA ILE A 8 6.85 -2.30 -18.81
C ILE A 8 6.71 -1.33 -19.99
N ASP A 9 5.62 -0.56 -19.99
CA ASP A 9 5.48 0.57 -20.91
C ASP A 9 6.55 1.63 -20.61
N GLU A 10 7.47 1.82 -21.57
CA GLU A 10 8.59 2.75 -21.45
C GLU A 10 8.14 4.21 -21.29
N LYS A 11 7.02 4.60 -21.91
CA LYS A 11 6.47 5.96 -21.77
C LYS A 11 5.94 6.16 -20.36
N ALA A 12 5.22 5.17 -19.83
CA ALA A 12 4.73 5.21 -18.45
C ALA A 12 5.90 5.24 -17.45
N LEU A 13 6.96 4.46 -17.70
CA LEU A 13 8.15 4.44 -16.86
C LEU A 13 8.91 5.77 -16.88
N ALA A 14 9.03 6.41 -18.05
CA ALA A 14 9.63 7.73 -18.19
C ALA A 14 8.80 8.81 -17.47
N ALA A 15 7.47 8.79 -17.62
CA ALA A 15 6.57 9.70 -16.92
C ALA A 15 6.68 9.54 -15.40
N ALA A 16 6.64 8.29 -14.90
CA ALA A 16 6.82 8.00 -13.48
C ALA A 16 8.19 8.46 -12.97
N ARG A 17 9.26 8.32 -13.76
CA ARG A 17 10.61 8.78 -13.39
C ARG A 17 10.67 10.31 -13.27
N ALA A 18 10.05 11.02 -14.20
CA ALA A 18 9.97 12.48 -14.16
C ALA A 18 9.17 12.95 -12.93
N GLU A 19 8.04 12.33 -12.64
CA GLU A 19 7.19 12.66 -11.49
C GLU A 19 7.88 12.32 -10.15
N LEU A 20 8.57 11.18 -10.08
CA LEU A 20 9.21 10.68 -8.86
C LEU A 20 10.60 11.29 -8.62
N GLY A 21 11.19 11.97 -9.61
CA GLY A 21 12.54 12.54 -9.52
C GLY A 21 13.64 11.49 -9.33
N THR A 22 13.41 10.25 -9.77
CA THR A 22 14.31 9.11 -9.52
C THR A 22 15.43 9.01 -10.56
N LYS A 23 16.59 8.53 -10.10
CA LYS A 23 17.80 8.42 -10.94
C LYS A 23 17.92 7.10 -11.68
N THR A 24 17.32 6.02 -11.17
CA THR A 24 17.40 4.69 -11.79
C THR A 24 16.02 4.09 -12.01
N LEU A 25 15.86 3.24 -13.03
CA LEU A 25 14.59 2.56 -13.33
C LEU A 25 14.13 1.70 -12.15
N LYS A 26 15.07 1.00 -11.49
CA LYS A 26 14.81 0.25 -10.26
C LYS A 26 14.22 1.15 -9.17
N ASP A 27 14.77 2.35 -8.98
CA ASP A 27 14.26 3.26 -7.94
C ASP A 27 12.88 3.80 -8.30
N THR A 28 12.63 4.11 -9.58
CA THR A 28 11.31 4.48 -10.10
C THR A 28 10.28 3.39 -9.81
N VAL A 29 10.55 2.14 -10.22
CA VAL A 29 9.63 1.01 -10.06
C VAL A 29 9.36 0.73 -8.59
N ASN A 30 10.39 0.69 -7.74
CA ASN A 30 10.17 0.45 -6.32
C ASN A 30 9.42 1.60 -5.63
N ALA A 31 9.67 2.85 -6.02
CA ALA A 31 8.94 3.99 -5.48
C ALA A 31 7.46 3.97 -5.91
N ALA A 32 7.18 3.66 -7.17
CA ALA A 32 5.83 3.49 -7.69
C ALA A 32 5.09 2.35 -6.96
N LEU A 33 5.73 1.19 -6.79
CA LEU A 33 5.16 0.07 -6.04
C LEU A 33 4.89 0.41 -4.58
N ARG A 34 5.76 1.18 -3.91
CA ARG A 34 5.50 1.65 -2.54
C ARG A 34 4.31 2.60 -2.46
N ARG A 35 4.08 3.43 -3.49
CA ARG A 35 2.90 4.33 -3.55
C ARG A 35 1.61 3.56 -3.85
N ALA A 36 1.68 2.56 -4.72
CA ALA A 36 0.52 1.75 -5.14
C ALA A 36 0.14 0.67 -4.11
N ALA A 37 1.13 0.15 -3.38
CA ALA A 37 0.87 -0.80 -2.31
C ALA A 37 -0.06 -0.16 -1.27
N PRO A 38 -1.17 -0.81 -0.89
CA PRO A 38 -2.02 -0.31 0.17
C PRO A 38 -1.16 -0.18 1.43
N THR A 39 -1.01 1.05 1.93
CA THR A 39 -0.27 1.26 3.17
C THR A 39 -0.93 0.41 4.25
N ARG A 40 -0.13 -0.32 5.02
CA ARG A 40 -0.61 -1.09 6.17
C ARG A 40 -1.54 -0.23 7.04
N ASN A 41 -1.26 1.06 7.16
CA ASN A 41 -2.12 2.04 7.84
C ASN A 41 -3.51 2.19 7.20
N ARG A 42 -3.66 2.23 5.88
CA ARG A 42 -4.99 2.27 5.24
C ARG A 42 -5.79 1.00 5.51
N ARG A 43 -5.15 -0.17 5.51
CA ARG A 43 -5.82 -1.45 5.85
C ARG A 43 -6.23 -1.49 7.32
N ILE A 44 -5.34 -1.06 8.23
CA ILE A 44 -5.62 -0.98 9.67
C ILE A 44 -6.73 0.04 9.94
N ALA A 45 -6.67 1.23 9.35
CA ALA A 45 -7.69 2.26 9.51
C ALA A 45 -9.08 1.76 9.10
N ARG A 46 -9.18 1.09 7.93
CA ARG A 46 -10.45 0.45 7.50
C ARG A 46 -10.93 -0.62 8.47
N ALA A 47 -10.02 -1.44 9.01
CA ALA A 47 -10.37 -2.45 9.99
C ALA A 47 -10.85 -1.84 11.32
N LEU A 48 -10.19 -0.79 11.80
CA LEU A 48 -10.59 -0.04 12.99
C LEU A 48 -11.92 0.68 12.80
N ASP A 49 -12.17 1.31 11.64
CA ASP A 49 -13.46 1.91 11.31
C ASP A 49 -14.59 0.87 11.29
N THR A 50 -14.28 -0.34 10.80
CA THR A 50 -15.24 -1.46 10.80
C THR A 50 -15.56 -1.88 12.24
N LEU A 51 -14.55 -1.98 13.11
CA LEU A 51 -14.74 -2.29 14.53
C LEU A 51 -15.51 -1.18 15.26
N ALA A 52 -15.23 0.09 14.97
CA ALA A 52 -15.92 1.23 15.58
C ALA A 52 -17.41 1.27 15.22
N LYS A 53 -17.77 0.83 14.01
CA LYS A 53 -19.16 0.75 13.54
C LYS A 53 -19.87 -0.53 13.99
N ALA A 54 -19.13 -1.54 14.42
CA ALA A 54 -19.72 -2.78 14.88
C ALA A 54 -20.42 -2.56 16.24
N ARG A 55 -21.72 -2.86 16.30
CA ARG A 55 -22.44 -3.00 17.59
C ARG A 55 -22.02 -4.30 18.26
N LEU A 56 -20.85 -4.28 18.89
CA LEU A 56 -20.36 -5.39 19.68
C LEU A 56 -21.15 -5.49 20.98
N ARG A 57 -21.51 -6.72 21.39
CA ARG A 57 -22.17 -6.96 22.69
C ARG A 57 -21.22 -6.56 23.83
N ASP A 58 -21.78 -6.03 24.91
CA ASP A 58 -21.00 -5.69 26.11
C ASP A 58 -20.27 -6.94 26.63
N ARG A 59 -18.93 -6.84 26.69
CA ARG A 59 -18.06 -7.94 27.11
C ARG A 59 -17.78 -7.92 28.61
N GLY A 60 -18.36 -6.99 29.37
CA GLY A 60 -18.26 -6.97 30.84
C GLY A 60 -18.82 -8.23 31.51
N ALA A 61 -19.72 -8.95 30.85
CA ALA A 61 -20.23 -10.24 31.32
C ALA A 61 -19.39 -11.45 30.86
N ALA A 62 -18.40 -11.27 29.99
CA ALA A 62 -17.65 -12.38 29.36
C ALA A 62 -16.44 -12.86 30.19
N TRP A 63 -16.11 -12.17 31.28
CA TRP A 63 -14.96 -12.46 32.15
C TRP A 63 -15.36 -12.85 33.58
N ARG A 64 -16.64 -13.19 33.81
CA ARG A 64 -17.11 -13.85 35.02
C ARG A 64 -17.17 -15.35 34.78
#